data_AF-A0A537LCM9-F1
#
_entry.id   AF-A0A537LCM9-F1
#
_cell.length_a   1.000
_cell.length_b   1.000
_cell.length_c   1.000
_cell.angle_alpha   90.00
_cell.angle_beta   90.00
_cell.angle_gamma   90.00
#
_symmetry.space_group_name_H-M   'P 1'
#
loop_
_entity.id
_entity.type
_entity.pdbx_description
1 polymer ?
#
loop_
_entity_poly.entity_id
_entity_poly.type
_entity_poly.pdbx_seq_one_letter_code
_entity_poly.pdbx_strand_id
1 'polypeptide(L)' 'MKMVAEYLEHAIQFAKMAAEASEFALKESFAKQARAYRSLAAERAERQNLARSSSNSDSTGLA' A
#
# COMPACT_ATOMS: atom_id res chain seq x y z
N MET A 1 -8.05 1.27 10.38
CA MET A 1 -7.32 1.71 9.17
C MET A 1 -5.96 1.04 9.18
N LYS A 2 -5.51 0.45 8.07
CA LYS A 2 -4.16 -0.13 8.00
C LYS A 2 -3.10 0.90 7.62
N MET A 3 -1.87 0.69 8.08
CA MET A 3 -0.71 1.51 7.71
C MET A 3 -0.15 1.12 6.34
N VAL A 4 0.58 2.04 5.68
CA VAL A 4 1.26 1.75 4.39
C VAL A 4 2.15 0.51 4.53
N ALA A 5 2.88 0.41 5.64
CA ALA A 5 3.75 -0.74 5.94
C ALA A 5 2.97 -2.07 6.02
N GLU A 6 1.79 -2.09 6.64
CA GLU A 6 0.97 -3.30 6.76
C GLU A 6 0.45 -3.76 5.40
N TYR A 7 0.07 -2.83 4.52
CA TYR A 7 -0.30 -3.18 3.14
C TYR A 7 0.88 -3.76 2.36
N LEU A 8 2.08 -3.21 2.52
CA LEU A 8 3.29 -3.74 1.89
C LEU A 8 3.66 -5.13 2.43
N GLU A 9 3.53 -5.35 3.74
CA GLU A 9 3.79 -6.64 4.35
C GLU A 9 2.88 -7.73 3.78
N HIS A 10 1.57 -7.47 3.69
CA HIS A 10 0.64 -8.39 3.06
C HIS A 10 0.97 -8.62 1.58
N ALA A 11 1.32 -7.57 0.83
CA ALA A 11 1.75 -7.72 -0.56
C ALA A 11 2.95 -8.67 -0.70
N ILE A 12 3.92 -8.57 0.21
CA ILE A 12 5.10 -9.45 0.24
C ILE A 12 4.70 -10.88 0.60
N GLN A 13 3.85 -11.08 1.60
CA GLN A 13 3.35 -12.41 1.99
C GLN A 13 2.63 -13.10 0.82
N PHE A 14 1.71 -12.41 0.15
CA PHE A 14 1.02 -12.96 -1.02
C PHE A 14 1.99 -13.25 -2.18
N ALA A 15 2.99 -12.40 -2.40
CA ALA A 15 4.00 -12.66 -3.42
C ALA A 15 4.83 -13.91 -3.14
N LYS A 16 5.20 -14.16 -1.87
CA LYS A 16 5.87 -15.40 -1.45
C LYS A 16 5.00 -16.62 -1.67
N MET A 17 3.73 -16.57 -1.24
CA MET A 17 2.77 -17.66 -1.47
C MET A 17 2.56 -17.94 -2.96
N ALA A 18 2.55 -16.91 -3.82
CA ALA A 18 2.50 -17.10 -5.28
C ALA A 18 3.76 -17.77 -5.84
N ALA A 19 4.93 -17.51 -5.26
CA ALA A 19 6.18 -18.15 -5.69
C ALA A 19 6.23 -19.63 -5.30
N GLU A 20 5.63 -19.99 -4.16
CA GLU A 20 5.61 -21.34 -3.60
C GLU A 20 4.42 -22.19 -4.10
N ALA A 21 3.38 -21.56 -4.68
CA ALA A 21 2.20 -22.27 -5.19
C ALA A 21 2.51 -23.09 -6.46
N SER A 22 2.24 -24.39 -6.40
CA SER A 22 2.33 -25.31 -7.55
C SER A 22 1.18 -25.14 -8.54
N GLU A 23 -0.03 -24.88 -8.02
CA GLU A 23 -1.23 -24.74 -8.84
C GLU A 23 -1.28 -23.38 -9.53
N PHE A 24 -1.45 -23.38 -10.86
CA PHE A 24 -1.47 -22.15 -11.67
C PHE A 24 -2.54 -21.17 -11.20
N ALA A 25 -3.77 -21.65 -10.97
CA ALA A 25 -4.88 -20.81 -10.51
C ALA A 25 -4.62 -20.20 -9.12
N LEU A 26 -3.97 -20.95 -8.23
CA LEU A 26 -3.64 -20.48 -6.89
C LEU A 26 -2.53 -19.42 -6.93
N LYS A 27 -1.50 -19.67 -7.75
CA LYS A 27 -0.43 -18.70 -8.03
C LYS A 27 -0.98 -17.39 -8.58
N GLU A 28 -1.91 -17.47 -9.53
CA GLU A 28 -2.54 -16.28 -10.11
C GLU A 28 -3.39 -15.52 -9.07
N SER A 29 -4.14 -16.23 -8.23
CA SER A 29 -4.93 -15.65 -7.14
C SER A 29 -4.04 -14.89 -6.15
N PHE A 30 -2.93 -15.49 -5.70
CA PHE A 30 -1.99 -14.82 -4.80
C PHE A 30 -1.28 -13.65 -5.47
N ALA A 31 -0.91 -13.75 -6.76
CA ALA A 31 -0.31 -12.65 -7.50
C ALA A 31 -1.28 -11.45 -7.62
N LYS A 32 -2.58 -11.71 -7.86
CA LYS A 32 -3.64 -10.68 -7.87
C LYS A 32 -3.74 -9.99 -6.51
N GLN A 33 -3.75 -10.75 -5.42
CA GLN A 33 -3.79 -10.19 -4.06
C GLN A 33 -2.55 -9.34 -3.76
N ALA A 34 -1.35 -9.81 -4.12
CA ALA A 34 -0.12 -9.04 -3.94
C ALA A 34 -0.16 -7.69 -4.68
N ARG A 35 -0.70 -7.66 -5.91
CA ARG A 35 -0.89 -6.42 -6.67
C ARG A 35 -1.89 -5.48 -6.02
N ALA A 36 -3.05 -6.00 -5.59
CA ALA A 36 -4.08 -5.20 -4.93
C ALA A 36 -3.55 -4.52 -3.67
N TYR A 37 -2.78 -5.24 -2.85
CA TYR A 37 -2.16 -4.69 -1.65
C TYR A 37 -1.11 -3.61 -1.95
N ARG A 38 -0.34 -3.73 -3.04
CA ARG A 38 0.57 -2.66 -3.49
C ARG A 38 -0.18 -1.40 -3.93
N SER A 39 -1.29 -1.56 -4.63
CA SER A 39 -2.13 -0.43 -5.04
C SER A 39 -2.70 0.32 -3.83
N LEU A 40 -3.20 -0.41 -2.81
CA LEU A 40 -3.68 0.20 -1.57
C LEU A 40 -2.56 0.93 -0.80
N ALA A 41 -1.35 0.36 -0.78
CA ALA A 41 -0.19 1.02 -0.17
C ALA A 41 0.14 2.34 -0.87
N ALA A 42 0.15 2.35 -2.21
CA ALA A 42 0.41 3.54 -3.01
C ALA A 42 -0.64 4.64 -2.78
N GLU A 43 -1.93 4.28 -2.88
CA GLU A 43 -3.02 5.22 -2.63
C GLU A 43 -2.95 5.83 -1.23
N ARG A 44 -2.60 5.02 -0.21
CA ARG A 44 -2.47 5.50 1.15
C ARG A 44 -1.27 6.45 1.31
N ALA A 45 -0.13 6.14 0.68
CA ALA A 45 1.05 7.00 0.70
C ALA A 45 0.79 8.34 0.01
N GLU A 46 0.11 8.34 -1.14
CA GLU A 46 -0.33 9.55 -1.83
C GLU A 46 -1.23 10.41 -0.94
N ARG A 47 -2.25 9.82 -0.31
CA ARG A 47 -3.13 10.53 0.62
C ARG A 47 -2.38 11.11 1.83
N GLN A 48 -1.37 10.41 2.35
CA GLN A 48 -0.54 10.93 3.44
C GLN A 48 0.35 12.10 2.99
N ASN A 49 0.91 12.02 1.79
CA ASN A 49 1.69 13.11 1.20
C ASN A 49 0.82 14.35 0.94
N LEU A 50 -0.39 14.17 0.42
CA LEU A 50 -1.37 15.25 0.24
C LEU A 50 -1.72 15.92 1.57
N ALA A 51 -2.03 15.14 2.61
CA ALA A 51 -2.34 15.66 3.93
C ALA A 51 -1.16 16.43 4.56
N ARG A 52 0.08 15.97 4.34
CA ARG A 52 1.30 16.66 4.81
C ARG A 52 1.55 17.95 4.03
N SER A 53 1.23 17.98 2.74
CA SER A 53 1.34 19.18 1.92
C SER A 53 0.27 20.22 2.25
N SER A 54 -0.93 19.81 2.64
CA SER A 54 -2.02 20.71 3.03
C SER A 54 -1.88 21.25 4.46
N SER A 55 -1.04 20.66 5.31
CA SER A 55 -0.81 21.15 6.68
C SER A 55 0.32 22.20 6.77
N ASN A 56 0.95 22.58 5.66
CA ASN A 56 2.12 23.48 5.65
C ASN A 56 1.80 24.91 5.16
N SER A 57 0.52 25.28 5.06
CA SER A 57 0.07 26.58 4.52
C SER A 57 -0.64 27.51 5.51
N ASP A 58 -0.80 27.14 6.79
CA ASP A 58 -1.61 27.91 7.76
C ASP A 58 -0.82 28.59 8.91
N SER A 59 0.43 28.99 8.70
CA SER A 59 1.17 29.74 9.75
C SER A 59 2.16 30.77 9.23
N THR A 60 1.70 31.71 8.41
CA THR A 60 2.25 33.07 8.43
C THR A 60 1.35 33.95 9.29
N GLY A 61 1.51 33.80 10.61
CA GLY A 61 0.95 34.72 11.58
C GLY A 61 1.57 36.11 11.37
N LEU A 62 0.74 37.05 10.94
CA LEU A 62 0.98 38.48 11.06
C LEU A 62 0.85 38.83 12.55
N ALA A 63 1.94 39.24 13.19
CA ALA A 63 1.94 39.98 14.45
C ALA A 63 3.22 40.81 14.55
#